data_AF-A0AAV3Y5U6-F1
#
_entry.id   AF-A0AAV3Y5U6-F1
#
_cell.length_a   1.000
_cell.length_b   1.000
_cell.length_c   1.000
_cell.angle_alpha   90.00
_cell.angle_beta   90.00
_cell.angle_gamma   90.00
#
_symmetry.space_group_name_H-M   'P 1'
#
loop_
_entity.id
_entity.type
_entity.pdbx_description
1 polymer ?
#
loop_
_entity_poly.entity_id
_entity_poly.type
_entity_poly.pdbx_seq_one_letter_code
_entity_poly.pdbx_strand_id
1 'polypeptide(L)'
;MSSQQQRTAIADKTLENQSQVQNHSAEEIQAENRDDVARHPSSDKRHKINFPPASSGKQWEDLDSKIVLKIESLLGKSTLEHKLATFGDIVYQTCLDTFGAKQHQTKCPPQRSGRQLEMDTLRKQKRKLKKQIRAASSDETNELLVIWRQLKARHSALSRAESARKKRSQKRKNQERFIRDHSSLQDSSSNNPSLEL
;
A
#
# COMPACT_ATOMS: atom_id res chain seq x y z
N MET A 1 -23.88 -66.88 44.07
CA MET A 1 -24.68 -66.08 43.12
C MET A 1 -23.96 -64.75 42.94
N SER A 2 -23.06 -64.69 41.96
CA SER A 2 -22.16 -63.55 41.69
C SER A 2 -22.59 -62.92 40.38
N SER A 3 -23.04 -61.66 40.41
CA SER A 3 -23.50 -60.94 39.22
C SER A 3 -22.40 -60.01 38.72
N GLN A 4 -21.77 -60.40 37.62
CA GLN A 4 -20.94 -59.51 36.81
C GLN A 4 -21.86 -58.54 36.05
N GLN A 5 -21.69 -57.24 36.25
CA GLN A 5 -22.22 -56.21 35.35
C GLN A 5 -21.07 -55.61 34.55
N GLN A 6 -21.14 -55.86 33.25
CA GLN A 6 -20.21 -55.37 32.22
C GLN A 6 -20.38 -53.85 32.03
N ARG A 7 -19.26 -53.12 31.95
CA ARG A 7 -19.22 -51.73 31.49
C ARG A 7 -19.29 -51.71 29.96
N THR A 8 -20.39 -51.21 29.42
CA THR A 8 -20.48 -50.81 28.00
C THR A 8 -20.50 -49.28 27.93
N ALA A 9 -19.38 -48.67 27.57
CA ALA A 9 -19.32 -47.25 27.22
C ALA A 9 -19.79 -47.11 25.77
N ILE A 10 -20.98 -46.54 25.57
CA ILE A 10 -21.49 -46.15 24.26
C ILE A 10 -20.82 -44.83 23.88
N ALA A 11 -19.95 -44.88 22.87
CA ALA A 11 -19.34 -43.71 22.27
C ALA A 11 -20.30 -43.14 21.22
N ASP A 12 -21.14 -42.18 21.63
CA ASP A 12 -21.71 -41.20 20.72
C ASP A 12 -22.31 -40.05 21.52
N LYS A 13 -22.07 -38.82 21.04
CA LYS A 13 -22.45 -37.50 21.57
C LYS A 13 -21.34 -36.78 22.37
N THR A 14 -20.28 -36.39 21.67
CA THR A 14 -19.57 -35.16 22.03
C THR A 14 -20.46 -33.98 21.63
N LEU A 15 -21.03 -33.28 22.61
CA LEU A 15 -21.68 -31.98 22.39
C LEU A 15 -20.58 -30.95 22.16
N GLU A 16 -20.22 -30.72 20.90
CA GLU A 16 -19.36 -29.60 20.51
C GLU A 16 -20.12 -28.29 20.77
N ASN A 17 -19.71 -27.59 21.82
CA ASN A 17 -20.10 -26.20 22.05
C ASN A 17 -19.71 -25.39 20.80
N GLN A 18 -20.70 -24.94 20.03
CA GLN A 18 -20.53 -23.89 19.02
C GLN A 18 -20.27 -22.57 19.74
N SER A 19 -19.05 -22.38 20.21
CA SER A 19 -18.57 -21.09 20.70
C SER A 19 -17.52 -20.56 19.73
N GLN A 20 -17.71 -19.31 19.33
CA GLN A 20 -16.76 -18.45 18.62
C GLN A 20 -16.58 -18.69 17.10
N VAL A 21 -17.63 -18.31 16.36
CA VAL A 21 -17.44 -17.46 15.18
C VAL A 21 -18.10 -16.10 15.45
N GLN A 22 -17.65 -15.46 16.52
CA GLN A 22 -17.85 -14.03 16.67
C GLN A 22 -16.82 -13.38 15.78
N ASN A 23 -17.23 -13.05 14.55
CA ASN A 23 -16.42 -12.29 13.62
C ASN A 23 -16.03 -10.99 14.33
N HIS A 24 -14.76 -10.89 14.74
CA HIS A 24 -14.15 -9.60 14.99
C HIS A 24 -14.06 -8.91 13.61
N SER A 25 -15.16 -8.30 13.19
CA SER A 25 -15.10 -7.26 12.18
C SER A 25 -14.32 -6.13 12.84
N ALA A 26 -13.01 -6.15 12.68
CA ALA A 26 -12.22 -4.96 12.92
C ALA A 26 -12.82 -3.89 12.02
N GLU A 27 -13.52 -2.92 12.61
CA GLU A 27 -13.82 -1.68 11.93
C GLU A 27 -12.48 -1.17 11.39
N GLU A 28 -12.38 -1.10 10.07
CA GLU A 28 -11.32 -0.41 9.39
C GLU A 28 -11.36 1.03 9.92
N ILE A 29 -10.45 1.37 10.81
CA ILE A 29 -10.21 2.76 11.23
C ILE A 29 -9.67 3.46 9.99
N GLN A 30 -10.58 3.89 9.13
CA GLN A 30 -10.29 4.86 8.11
C GLN A 30 -9.91 6.11 8.89
N ALA A 31 -8.67 6.56 8.75
CA ALA A 31 -8.24 7.85 9.26
C ALA A 31 -9.08 8.92 8.56
N GLU A 32 -10.23 9.22 9.15
CA GLU A 32 -11.02 10.40 8.86
C GLU A 32 -10.06 11.57 9.00
N ASN A 33 -9.88 12.32 7.92
CA ASN A 33 -9.09 13.54 7.96
C ASN A 33 -9.72 14.44 9.03
N ARG A 34 -9.14 14.45 10.24
CA ARG A 34 -9.36 15.48 11.26
C ARG A 34 -8.70 16.76 10.75
N ASP A 35 -9.27 17.32 9.70
CA ASP A 35 -9.10 18.71 9.33
C ASP A 35 -10.26 19.43 10.03
N ASP A 36 -10.07 19.90 11.27
CA ASP A 36 -10.85 21.01 11.86
C ASP A 36 -10.32 21.36 13.26
N VAL A 37 -9.11 21.91 13.31
CA VAL A 37 -8.73 22.85 14.37
C VAL A 37 -8.08 24.05 13.69
N ALA A 38 -8.90 25.09 13.53
CA ALA A 38 -8.56 26.50 13.28
C ALA A 38 -7.15 26.76 12.72
N ARG A 39 -7.01 26.85 11.40
CA ARG A 39 -5.81 27.40 10.77
C ARG A 39 -6.20 28.49 9.77
N HIS A 40 -5.69 29.69 10.03
CA HIS A 40 -5.77 30.83 9.13
C HIS A 40 -5.51 30.44 7.67
N PRO A 41 -6.27 31.00 6.71
CA PRO A 41 -6.11 30.69 5.29
C PRO A 41 -4.83 31.36 4.78
N SER A 42 -3.71 30.62 4.79
CA SER A 42 -2.57 30.92 3.93
C SER A 42 -2.66 29.98 2.73
N SER A 43 -2.78 30.58 1.56
CA SER A 43 -3.31 30.02 0.32
C SER A 43 -2.35 29.10 -0.44
N ASP A 44 -1.37 28.49 0.21
CA ASP A 44 -0.51 27.47 -0.40
C ASP A 44 -0.10 26.43 0.65
N LYS A 45 -0.35 25.15 0.36
CA LYS A 45 0.10 24.05 1.23
C LYS A 45 1.63 24.11 1.29
N ARG A 46 2.19 24.30 2.49
CA ARG A 46 3.65 24.32 2.72
C ARG A 46 4.32 23.10 2.07
N HIS A 47 5.45 23.33 1.38
CA HIS A 47 6.24 22.26 0.78
C HIS A 47 6.69 21.26 1.87
N LYS A 48 6.61 19.97 1.56
CA LYS A 48 7.15 18.92 2.43
C LYS A 48 8.67 19.01 2.43
N ILE A 49 9.30 19.09 3.60
CA ILE A 49 10.76 19.18 3.73
C ILE A 49 11.39 17.80 3.54
N ASN A 50 12.57 17.73 2.93
CA ASN A 50 13.33 16.50 2.73
C ASN A 50 14.20 16.12 3.94
N PHE A 51 13.55 15.79 5.06
CA PHE A 51 14.27 15.42 6.29
C PHE A 51 15.20 14.22 6.10
N PRO A 52 16.40 14.26 6.71
CA PRO A 52 17.32 13.13 6.70
C PRO A 52 16.75 11.97 7.53
N PRO A 53 17.28 10.74 7.37
CA PRO A 53 16.89 9.62 8.21
C PRO A 53 17.22 9.90 9.68
N ALA A 54 16.43 9.34 10.60
CA ALA A 54 16.58 9.56 12.05
C ALA A 54 17.96 9.15 12.58
N SER A 55 18.65 8.23 11.90
CA SER A 55 20.01 7.79 12.24
C SER A 55 21.10 8.84 11.98
N SER A 56 20.81 9.91 11.24
CA SER A 56 21.78 10.95 10.90
C SER A 56 21.93 11.99 12.02
N GLY A 57 22.31 11.54 13.23
CA GLY A 57 22.36 12.36 14.44
C GLY A 57 23.09 13.70 14.28
N LYS A 58 24.29 13.68 13.68
CA LYS A 58 25.08 14.89 13.42
C LYS A 58 24.33 15.95 12.58
N GLN A 59 23.56 15.54 11.58
CA GLN A 59 22.78 16.48 10.75
C GLN A 59 21.63 17.12 11.52
N TRP A 60 21.06 16.40 12.50
CA TRP A 60 20.03 16.91 13.39
C TRP A 60 20.60 17.88 14.43
N GLU A 61 21.77 17.57 14.99
CA GLU A 61 22.49 18.47 15.91
C GLU A 61 22.92 19.77 15.23
N ASP A 62 23.45 19.68 14.00
CA ASP A 62 23.82 20.85 13.20
C ASP A 62 22.58 21.73 12.88
N LEU A 63 21.44 21.11 12.62
CA LEU A 63 20.17 21.81 12.39
C LEU A 63 19.69 22.52 13.66
N ASP A 64 19.69 21.82 14.79
CA ASP A 64 19.26 22.36 16.08
C ASP A 64 20.08 23.60 16.45
N SER A 65 21.40 23.49 16.33
CA SER A 65 22.34 24.61 16.55
C SER A 65 22.01 25.81 15.66
N LYS A 66 21.73 25.57 14.37
CA LYS A 66 21.34 26.63 13.42
C LYS A 66 19.99 27.27 13.79
N ILE A 67 19.02 26.47 14.23
CA ILE A 67 17.70 26.96 14.64
C ILE A 67 17.84 27.85 15.88
N VAL A 68 18.59 27.41 16.89
CA VAL A 68 18.85 28.18 18.12
C VAL A 68 19.49 29.52 17.78
N LEU A 69 20.58 29.52 17.01
CA LEU A 69 21.26 30.75 16.58
C LEU A 69 20.32 31.71 15.82
N LYS A 70 19.49 31.17 14.92
CA LYS A 70 18.58 31.99 14.11
C LYS A 70 17.45 32.57 14.97
N ILE A 71 16.92 31.81 15.92
CA ILE A 71 15.92 32.30 16.89
C ILE A 71 16.53 33.36 17.80
N GLU A 72 17.72 33.14 18.35
CA GLU A 72 18.39 34.12 19.21
C GLU A 72 18.66 35.42 18.45
N SER A 73 19.14 35.33 17.21
CA SER A 73 19.42 36.50 16.38
C SER A 73 18.17 37.30 16.00
N LEU A 74 17.05 36.63 15.68
CA LEU A 74 15.84 37.29 15.18
C LEU A 74 14.86 37.69 16.29
N LEU A 75 14.87 36.97 17.43
CA LEU A 75 13.86 37.10 18.47
C LEU A 75 14.41 37.35 19.86
N GLY A 76 15.73 37.43 20.06
CA GLY A 76 16.34 37.58 21.38
C GLY A 76 15.69 38.68 22.23
N LYS A 77 15.28 39.80 21.61
CA LYS A 77 14.68 40.98 22.27
C LYS A 77 13.19 41.20 21.98
N SER A 78 12.50 40.29 21.31
CA SER A 78 11.10 40.49 20.92
C SER A 78 10.11 40.14 22.05
N THR A 79 8.86 40.60 21.92
CA THR A 79 7.77 40.25 22.84
C THR A 79 7.40 38.77 22.71
N LEU A 80 6.84 38.19 23.78
CA LEU A 80 6.45 36.77 23.82
C LEU A 80 5.43 36.41 22.72
N GLU A 81 4.44 37.27 22.49
CA GLU A 81 3.43 37.05 21.44
C GLU A 81 4.06 37.01 20.04
N HIS A 82 5.02 37.91 19.77
CA HIS A 82 5.77 37.90 18.53
C HIS A 82 6.61 36.63 18.38
N LYS A 83 7.19 36.13 19.49
CA LYS A 83 7.91 34.84 19.52
C LYS A 83 7.01 33.69 19.12
N LEU A 84 5.84 33.58 19.74
CA LEU A 84 4.91 32.49 19.46
C LEU A 84 4.38 32.53 18.02
N ALA A 85 4.11 33.74 17.50
CA ALA A 85 3.63 33.90 16.13
C ALA A 85 4.66 33.52 15.06
N THR A 86 5.95 33.82 15.28
CA THR A 86 6.99 33.70 14.23
C THR A 86 7.90 32.47 14.39
N PHE A 87 7.95 31.85 15.57
CA PHE A 87 8.81 30.70 15.85
C PHE A 87 8.62 29.56 14.85
N GLY A 88 7.36 29.17 14.59
CA GLY A 88 7.05 28.07 13.68
C GLY A 88 7.49 28.32 12.24
N ASP A 89 7.47 29.59 11.81
CA ASP A 89 7.90 29.97 10.47
C ASP A 89 9.42 29.97 10.35
N ILE A 90 10.12 30.40 11.39
CA ILE A 90 11.60 30.38 11.42
C ILE A 90 12.12 28.95 11.41
N VAL A 91 11.52 28.07 12.22
CA VAL A 91 11.86 26.64 12.21
C VAL A 91 11.59 26.04 10.83
N TYR A 92 10.42 26.31 10.26
CA TYR A 92 10.06 25.79 8.93
C TYR A 92 11.03 26.26 7.85
N GLN A 93 11.32 27.57 7.77
CA GLN A 93 12.23 28.13 6.78
C GLN A 93 13.65 27.60 6.96
N THR A 94 14.14 27.49 8.20
CA THR A 94 15.48 26.96 8.47
C THR A 94 15.62 25.51 8.03
N CYS A 95 14.60 24.68 8.29
CA CYS A 95 14.55 23.31 7.80
C CYS A 95 14.45 23.23 6.27
N LEU A 96 13.67 24.12 5.65
CA LEU A 96 13.53 24.21 4.20
C LEU A 96 14.84 24.65 3.53
N ASP A 97 15.54 25.64 4.08
CA ASP A 97 16.84 26.13 3.61
C ASP A 97 17.91 25.03 3.70
N THR A 98 17.88 24.23 4.77
CA THR A 98 18.92 23.22 5.05
C THR A 98 18.72 21.94 4.22
N PHE A 99 17.48 21.46 4.08
CA PHE A 99 17.21 20.17 3.46
C PHE A 99 16.46 20.26 2.12
N GLY A 100 15.95 21.43 1.78
CA GLY A 100 15.15 21.64 0.57
C GLY A 100 13.75 21.04 0.65
N ALA A 101 12.94 21.39 -0.34
CA ALA A 101 11.62 20.80 -0.56
C ALA A 101 11.75 19.41 -1.19
N LYS A 102 10.95 18.45 -0.71
CA LYS A 102 10.69 17.19 -1.41
C LYS A 102 10.04 17.51 -2.75
N GLN A 103 10.76 17.22 -3.81
CA GLN A 103 10.21 17.25 -5.16
C GLN A 103 9.06 16.26 -5.24
N HIS A 104 7.91 16.74 -5.71
CA HIS A 104 6.79 15.85 -6.01
C HIS A 104 7.18 15.04 -7.24
N GLN A 105 7.73 13.84 -7.03
CA GLN A 105 7.94 12.88 -8.11
C GLN A 105 6.58 12.66 -8.78
N THR A 106 6.39 13.20 -9.98
CA THR A 106 5.24 12.89 -10.82
C THR A 106 5.34 11.41 -11.13
N LYS A 107 4.56 10.60 -10.41
CA LYS A 107 4.49 9.16 -10.68
C LYS A 107 4.05 9.01 -12.13
N CYS A 108 4.98 8.65 -13.01
CA CYS A 108 4.61 8.31 -14.37
C CYS A 108 3.59 7.18 -14.29
N PRO A 109 2.46 7.28 -15.01
CA PRO A 109 1.50 6.21 -15.02
C PRO A 109 2.23 4.93 -15.46
N PRO A 110 2.00 3.79 -14.78
CA PRO A 110 2.70 2.57 -15.11
C PRO A 110 2.51 2.27 -16.60
N GLN A 111 3.60 1.97 -17.29
CA GLN A 111 3.59 1.69 -18.72
C GLN A 111 2.68 0.49 -18.97
N ARG A 112 1.54 0.73 -19.62
CA ARG A 112 0.55 -0.31 -19.90
C ARG A 112 1.09 -1.23 -20.98
N SER A 113 1.01 -2.55 -20.73
CA SER A 113 1.34 -3.52 -21.79
C SER A 113 0.31 -3.43 -22.92
N GLY A 114 0.68 -3.82 -24.14
CA GLY A 114 -0.24 -3.83 -25.29
C GLY A 114 -1.54 -4.62 -25.01
N ARG A 115 -1.44 -5.73 -24.25
CA ARG A 115 -2.61 -6.52 -23.80
C ARG A 115 -3.53 -5.73 -22.87
N GLN A 116 -2.97 -4.89 -22.00
CA GLN A 116 -3.74 -4.03 -21.09
C GLN A 116 -4.53 -2.97 -21.88
N LEU A 117 -3.88 -2.36 -22.88
CA LEU A 117 -4.51 -1.40 -23.78
C LEU A 117 -5.64 -2.05 -24.58
N GLU A 118 -5.40 -3.26 -25.11
CA GLU A 118 -6.41 -4.02 -25.83
C GLU A 118 -7.62 -4.37 -24.95
N MET A 119 -7.38 -4.79 -23.69
CA MET A 119 -8.46 -5.02 -22.73
C MET A 119 -9.29 -3.77 -22.44
N ASP A 120 -8.64 -2.60 -22.33
CA ASP A 120 -9.34 -1.33 -22.13
C ASP A 120 -10.20 -0.96 -23.35
N THR A 121 -9.68 -1.17 -24.56
CA THR A 121 -10.44 -0.99 -25.80
C THR A 121 -11.66 -1.91 -25.84
N LEU A 122 -11.49 -3.19 -25.50
CA LEU A 122 -12.60 -4.15 -25.44
C LEU A 122 -13.66 -3.76 -24.39
N ARG A 123 -13.26 -3.20 -23.24
CA ARG A 123 -14.20 -2.69 -22.23
C ARG A 123 -15.02 -1.53 -22.79
N LYS A 124 -14.40 -0.59 -23.51
CA LYS A 124 -15.09 0.54 -24.15
C LYS A 124 -16.07 0.04 -25.21
N GLN A 125 -15.63 -0.85 -26.10
CA GLN A 125 -16.48 -1.44 -27.14
C GLN A 125 -17.68 -2.19 -26.56
N LYS A 126 -17.48 -3.04 -25.55
CA LYS A 126 -18.58 -3.74 -24.87
C LYS A 126 -19.58 -2.79 -24.21
N ARG A 127 -19.11 -1.69 -23.60
CA ARG A 127 -19.99 -0.66 -23.01
C ARG A 127 -20.82 0.05 -24.09
N LYS A 128 -20.19 0.43 -25.20
CA LYS A 128 -20.88 1.05 -26.36
C LYS A 128 -21.94 0.10 -26.91
N LEU A 129 -21.58 -1.16 -27.13
CA LEU A 129 -22.48 -2.16 -27.68
C LEU A 129 -23.66 -2.47 -26.75
N LYS A 130 -23.42 -2.48 -25.42
CA LYS A 130 -24.51 -2.60 -24.44
C LYS A 130 -25.47 -1.41 -24.47
N LYS A 131 -24.99 -0.20 -24.79
CA LYS A 131 -25.87 0.97 -25.00
C LYS A 131 -26.69 0.81 -26.28
N GLN A 132 -26.07 0.33 -27.36
CA GLN A 132 -26.76 0.09 -28.64
C GLN A 132 -27.84 -0.99 -28.50
N ILE A 133 -27.54 -2.11 -27.83
CA ILE A 133 -28.52 -3.18 -27.54
C ILE A 133 -29.74 -2.64 -26.79
N ARG A 134 -29.56 -1.69 -25.87
CA ARG A 134 -30.68 -1.10 -25.11
C ARG A 134 -31.58 -0.19 -25.97
N ALA A 135 -31.07 0.30 -27.09
CA ALA A 135 -31.77 1.24 -27.97
C ALA A 135 -32.25 0.59 -29.28
N ALA A 136 -31.88 -0.65 -29.54
CA ALA A 136 -32.15 -1.36 -30.79
C ALA A 136 -33.50 -2.09 -30.75
N SER A 137 -34.05 -2.38 -31.94
CA SER A 137 -35.25 -3.21 -32.09
C SER A 137 -34.95 -4.70 -31.75
N SER A 138 -35.98 -5.54 -31.62
CA SER A 138 -35.85 -6.95 -31.23
C SER A 138 -34.93 -7.75 -32.15
N ASP A 139 -34.98 -7.47 -33.45
CA ASP A 139 -34.28 -8.25 -34.46
C ASP A 139 -32.78 -7.87 -34.50
N GLU A 140 -32.49 -6.57 -34.50
CA GLU A 140 -31.13 -6.02 -34.41
C GLU A 140 -30.44 -6.38 -33.08
N THR A 141 -31.22 -6.52 -32.00
CA THR A 141 -30.69 -6.92 -30.69
C THR A 141 -30.00 -8.28 -30.74
N ASN A 142 -30.54 -9.24 -31.49
CA ASN A 142 -29.95 -10.57 -31.61
C ASN A 142 -28.57 -10.52 -32.27
N GLU A 143 -28.43 -9.75 -33.34
CA GLU A 143 -27.16 -9.55 -34.05
C GLU A 143 -26.12 -8.85 -33.17
N LEU A 144 -26.53 -7.78 -32.47
CA LEU A 144 -25.65 -7.06 -31.55
C LEU A 144 -25.20 -7.94 -30.36
N LEU A 145 -26.04 -8.87 -29.91
CA LEU A 145 -25.69 -9.84 -28.87
C LEU A 145 -24.61 -10.83 -29.35
N VAL A 146 -24.63 -11.25 -30.61
CA VAL A 146 -23.58 -12.11 -31.18
C VAL A 146 -22.22 -11.42 -31.11
N ILE A 147 -22.16 -10.17 -31.57
CA ILE A 147 -20.94 -9.34 -31.52
C ILE A 147 -20.49 -9.14 -30.08
N TRP A 148 -21.42 -8.93 -29.15
CA TRP A 148 -21.09 -8.75 -27.73
C TRP A 148 -20.48 -10.01 -27.11
N ARG A 149 -21.00 -11.19 -27.44
CA ARG A 149 -20.46 -12.48 -26.98
C ARG A 149 -19.04 -12.69 -27.51
N GLN A 150 -18.77 -12.37 -28.77
CA GLN A 150 -17.42 -12.44 -29.35
C GLN A 150 -16.44 -11.53 -28.62
N LEU A 151 -16.81 -10.26 -28.39
CA LEU A 151 -15.98 -9.31 -27.62
C LEU A 151 -15.76 -9.79 -26.17
N LYS A 152 -16.77 -10.39 -25.54
CA LYS A 152 -16.65 -10.98 -24.20
C LYS A 152 -15.66 -12.16 -24.20
N ALA A 153 -15.73 -13.05 -25.19
CA ALA A 153 -14.81 -14.18 -25.32
C ALA A 153 -13.37 -13.71 -25.50
N ARG A 154 -13.12 -12.76 -26.40
CA ARG A 154 -11.79 -12.15 -26.61
C ARG A 154 -11.23 -11.51 -25.35
N HIS A 155 -12.03 -10.71 -24.64
CA HIS A 155 -11.62 -10.10 -23.38
C HIS A 155 -11.28 -11.17 -22.31
N SER A 156 -12.06 -12.25 -22.22
CA SER A 156 -11.80 -13.35 -21.29
C SER A 156 -10.48 -14.08 -21.62
N ALA A 157 -10.21 -14.34 -22.90
CA ALA A 157 -8.96 -14.95 -23.34
C ALA A 157 -7.74 -14.10 -22.98
N LEU A 158 -7.79 -12.79 -23.26
CA LEU A 158 -6.71 -11.86 -22.90
C LEU A 158 -6.49 -11.77 -21.39
N SER A 159 -7.57 -11.68 -20.61
CA SER A 159 -7.51 -11.64 -19.15
C SER A 159 -6.85 -12.90 -18.58
N ARG A 160 -7.22 -14.08 -19.08
CA ARG A 160 -6.59 -15.35 -18.67
C ARG A 160 -5.11 -15.39 -19.01
N ALA A 161 -4.74 -14.94 -20.22
CA ALA A 161 -3.34 -14.90 -20.65
C ALA A 161 -2.50 -13.92 -19.79
N GLU A 162 -3.06 -12.75 -19.43
CA GLU A 162 -2.40 -11.79 -18.56
C GLU A 162 -2.23 -12.32 -17.12
N SER A 163 -3.28 -12.92 -16.56
CA SER A 163 -3.24 -13.55 -15.24
C SER A 163 -2.24 -14.70 -15.20
N ALA A 164 -2.18 -15.54 -16.24
CA ALA A 164 -1.19 -16.60 -16.35
C ALA A 164 0.24 -16.04 -16.40
N ARG A 165 0.49 -14.95 -17.16
CA ARG A 165 1.78 -14.25 -17.19
C ARG A 165 2.16 -13.74 -15.80
N LYS A 166 1.24 -13.07 -15.11
CA LYS A 166 1.46 -12.55 -13.75
C LYS A 166 1.80 -13.67 -12.77
N LYS A 167 1.04 -14.78 -12.80
CA LYS A 167 1.29 -15.95 -11.96
C LYS A 167 2.67 -16.57 -12.22
N ARG A 168 3.07 -16.72 -13.48
CA ARG A 168 4.42 -17.21 -13.84
C ARG A 168 5.52 -16.27 -13.36
N SER A 169 5.34 -14.96 -13.57
CA SER A 169 6.29 -13.95 -13.09
C SER A 169 6.43 -13.97 -11.57
N GLN A 170 5.32 -14.12 -10.83
CA GLN A 170 5.36 -14.20 -9.37
C GLN A 170 6.05 -15.49 -8.90
N LYS A 171 5.76 -16.63 -9.54
CA LYS A 171 6.44 -17.90 -9.23
C LYS A 171 7.95 -17.76 -9.42
N ARG A 172 8.40 -17.15 -10.52
CA ARG A 172 9.82 -16.91 -10.78
C ARG A 172 10.46 -16.02 -9.72
N LYS A 173 9.82 -14.89 -9.37
CA LYS A 173 10.30 -14.01 -8.28
C LYS A 173 10.38 -14.72 -6.94
N ASN A 174 9.43 -15.58 -6.63
CA ASN A 174 9.44 -16.36 -5.39
C ASN A 174 10.59 -17.37 -5.39
N GLN A 175 10.85 -18.03 -6.53
CA GLN A 175 12.00 -18.93 -6.68
C GLN A 175 13.34 -18.18 -6.55
N GLU A 176 13.47 -17.03 -7.23
CA GLU A 176 14.66 -16.17 -7.13
C GLU A 176 14.92 -15.73 -5.69
N ARG A 177 13.86 -15.33 -4.95
CA ARG A 177 13.96 -15.00 -3.53
C ARG A 177 14.39 -16.19 -2.69
N PHE A 178 13.76 -17.34 -2.85
CA PHE A 178 14.09 -18.55 -2.12
C PHE A 178 15.57 -18.95 -2.32
N ILE A 179 16.04 -18.95 -3.57
CA ILE A 179 17.44 -19.28 -3.89
C ILE A 179 18.39 -18.29 -3.23
N ARG A 180 18.14 -16.99 -3.39
CA ARG A 180 19.00 -15.93 -2.82
C ARG A 180 19.05 -16.01 -1.30
N ASP A 181 17.91 -16.20 -0.66
CA ASP A 181 17.82 -16.25 0.80
C ASP A 181 18.51 -17.55 1.32
N HIS A 182 18.37 -18.68 0.60
CA HIS A 182 19.06 -19.93 0.95
C HIS A 182 20.58 -19.90 0.70
N SER A 183 21.05 -19.30 -0.40
CA SER A 183 22.48 -19.16 -0.68
C SER A 183 23.16 -18.24 0.34
N SER A 184 22.48 -17.17 0.78
CA SER A 184 23.01 -16.28 1.84
C SER A 184 23.21 -16.95 3.20
N LEU A 185 22.45 -18.02 3.49
CA LEU A 185 22.60 -18.81 4.71
C LEU A 185 23.77 -19.79 4.65
N GLN A 186 24.09 -20.33 3.48
CA GLN A 186 25.21 -21.27 3.31
C GLN A 186 26.57 -20.58 3.32
N ASP A 187 26.69 -19.39 2.73
CA ASP A 187 27.94 -18.61 2.75
C ASP A 187 28.33 -18.15 4.17
N SER A 188 27.34 -18.02 5.07
CA SER A 188 27.57 -17.67 6.49
C SER A 188 28.12 -18.85 7.32
N SER A 189 27.94 -20.10 6.85
CA SER A 189 28.32 -21.31 7.59
C SER A 189 29.70 -21.88 7.19
N SER A 190 30.30 -21.39 6.10
CA SER A 190 31.60 -21.85 5.61
C SER A 190 32.80 -21.03 6.11
N ASN A 191 32.57 -20.08 7.02
CA ASN A 191 33.60 -19.17 7.55
C ASN A 191 33.96 -19.48 9.01
N ASN A 192 34.09 -20.76 9.37
CA ASN A 192 34.74 -21.19 10.61
C ASN A 192 36.18 -21.60 10.29
N PRO A 193 37.20 -20.77 10.61
CA PRO A 193 38.58 -21.21 10.59
C PRO A 193 38.75 -22.18 11.76
N SER A 194 38.91 -23.46 11.45
CA SER A 194 39.31 -24.50 12.40
C SER A 194 40.55 -24.03 13.16
N LEU A 195 40.40 -23.80 14.46
CA LEU A 195 41.50 -23.69 15.41
C LEU A 195 42.13 -25.08 15.55
N GLU A 196 43.22 -25.31 14.83
CA GLU A 196 44.20 -26.34 15.19
C GLU A 196 44.96 -25.86 16.43
N LEU A 197 44.88 -26.65 17.51
CA LEU A 197 45.88 -26.79 18.55
C LEU A 197 45.98 -28.27 18.95
#